data_AF-A0A2G9S1S6-F1
#
_entry.id   AF-A0A2G9S1S6-F1
#
_cell.length_a   1.000
_cell.length_b   1.000
_cell.length_c   1.000
_cell.angle_alpha   90.00
_cell.angle_beta   90.00
_cell.angle_gamma   90.00
#
_symmetry.space_group_name_H-M   'P 1'
#
loop_
_entity.id
_entity.type
_entity.pdbx_description
1 polymer ?
#
loop_
_entity_poly.entity_id
_entity_poly.type
_entity_poly.pdbx_seq_one_letter_code
_entity_poly.pdbx_strand_id
1 'polypeptide(L)'
;TSKVDGGIPPPGHYILKRKQLERKKLSNFSHSQQWKSAYNYVAKRYLETVDRDVYFEDVRLQMEAKLWGEEYNRHKPPKQVDIVQMCILEMKDRPGKPLFHLEHYIEGKYIKYNSNSGYVIDDNIRLTPQAFSHFTFERSGHQLIVVDIQGVGDLYTDPQIHTESGTDFGDGN
;
A
#
# COMPACT_ATOMS: atom_id res chain seq x y z
N THR A 1 36.67 -2.61 1.89
CA THR A 1 36.25 -4.01 1.64
C THR A 1 35.34 -4.45 2.79
N SER A 2 34.04 -4.43 2.56
CA SER A 2 33.07 -5.15 3.40
C SER A 2 31.94 -5.57 2.47
N LYS A 3 31.91 -6.88 2.18
CA LYS A 3 30.83 -7.55 1.47
C LYS A 3 29.61 -7.52 2.38
N VAL A 4 28.45 -7.14 1.84
CA VAL A 4 27.16 -7.39 2.49
C VAL A 4 26.66 -8.68 1.87
N ASP A 5 26.56 -9.72 2.70
CA ASP A 5 26.25 -11.08 2.28
C ASP A 5 24.86 -11.17 1.65
N GLY A 6 24.84 -11.72 0.43
CA GLY A 6 23.65 -12.04 -0.34
C GLY A 6 23.00 -13.33 0.14
N GLY A 7 22.27 -13.26 1.25
CA GLY A 7 21.35 -14.32 1.64
C GLY A 7 20.14 -14.34 0.70
N ILE A 8 19.95 -15.45 0.00
CA ILE A 8 18.73 -15.73 -0.78
C ILE A 8 17.57 -15.92 0.21
N PRO A 9 16.48 -15.14 0.15
CA PRO A 9 15.33 -15.34 1.02
C PRO A 9 14.52 -16.57 0.57
N PRO A 10 13.83 -17.26 1.51
CA PRO A 10 13.09 -18.49 1.22
C PRO A 10 11.91 -18.25 0.25
N PRO A 11 11.51 -19.29 -0.51
CA PRO A 11 10.48 -19.17 -1.55
C PRO A 11 9.11 -18.92 -0.91
N GLY A 12 8.48 -17.79 -1.25
CA GLY A 12 7.17 -17.38 -0.72
C GLY A 12 7.03 -15.87 -0.45
N HIS A 13 8.10 -15.09 -0.53
CA HIS A 13 8.05 -13.64 -0.35
C HIS A 13 8.05 -12.92 -1.71
N TYR A 14 6.89 -12.82 -2.36
CA TYR A 14 6.68 -11.81 -3.41
C TYR A 14 6.49 -10.43 -2.75
N ILE A 15 7.52 -9.95 -2.04
CA ILE A 15 7.59 -8.55 -1.63
C ILE A 15 7.87 -7.78 -2.91
N LEU A 16 6.86 -7.08 -3.43
CA LEU A 16 6.99 -6.19 -4.59
C LEU A 16 8.20 -5.26 -4.33
N LYS A 17 9.31 -5.53 -5.02
CA LYS A 17 10.53 -4.73 -4.85
C LYS A 17 10.32 -3.39 -5.52
N ARG A 18 9.96 -2.38 -4.73
CA ARG A 18 9.75 -1.00 -5.18
C ARG A 18 10.91 -0.11 -4.75
N LYS A 19 11.33 0.80 -5.62
CA LYS A 19 12.19 1.94 -5.25
C LYS A 19 11.29 3.11 -4.84
N GLN A 20 11.44 3.59 -3.61
CA GLN A 20 10.70 4.74 -3.08
C GLN A 20 11.56 6.01 -3.17
N LEU A 21 10.96 7.10 -3.61
CA LEU A 21 11.58 8.42 -3.66
C LEU A 21 10.64 9.44 -3.04
N GLU A 22 11.10 10.13 -2.00
CA GLU A 22 10.40 11.26 -1.42
C GLU A 22 10.47 12.47 -2.36
N ARG A 23 9.32 13.12 -2.59
CA ARG A 23 9.20 14.30 -3.45
C ARG A 23 8.22 15.30 -2.84
N LYS A 24 8.48 16.58 -3.05
CA LYS A 24 7.53 17.66 -2.70
C LYS A 24 6.68 18.04 -3.92
N LYS A 25 5.37 18.18 -3.74
CA LYS A 25 4.46 18.71 -4.76
C LYS A 25 3.83 20.01 -4.27
N LEU A 26 4.01 21.08 -5.05
CA LEU A 26 3.37 22.36 -4.81
C LEU A 26 1.87 22.27 -5.09
N SER A 27 1.05 22.94 -4.28
CA SER A 27 -0.37 23.08 -4.58
C SER A 27 -0.56 24.07 -5.74
N ASN A 28 -1.46 23.76 -6.67
CA ASN A 28 -1.83 24.69 -7.75
C ASN A 28 -2.79 25.80 -7.28
N PHE A 29 -3.23 25.77 -6.01
CA PHE A 29 -4.20 26.72 -5.44
C PHE A 29 -3.53 27.89 -4.69
N SER A 30 -2.20 27.89 -4.55
CA SER A 30 -1.44 28.98 -3.93
C SER A 30 -0.63 29.70 -5.01
N HIS A 31 -0.90 31.00 -5.20
CA HIS A 31 -0.09 31.88 -6.06
C HIS A 31 1.33 32.13 -5.52
N SER A 32 1.63 31.67 -4.30
CA SER A 32 2.99 31.65 -3.77
C SER A 32 3.58 30.23 -3.91
N GLN A 33 4.60 30.08 -4.76
CA GLN A 33 5.38 28.84 -4.91
C GLN A 33 6.27 28.61 -3.68
N GLN A 34 5.67 28.45 -2.51
CA GLN A 34 6.39 28.18 -1.27
C GLN A 34 6.60 26.68 -1.11
N TRP A 35 7.81 26.21 -1.44
CA TRP A 35 8.21 24.81 -1.25
C TRP A 35 8.15 24.35 0.22
N LYS A 36 8.17 25.29 1.16
CA LYS A 36 8.04 25.04 2.60
C LYS A 36 6.64 24.53 2.98
N SER A 37 5.60 24.88 2.24
CA SER A 37 4.22 24.46 2.46
C SER A 37 3.75 23.38 1.46
N ALA A 38 4.67 22.81 0.67
CA ALA A 38 4.36 21.73 -0.27
C ALA A 38 4.10 20.43 0.48
N TYR A 39 3.12 19.65 0.03
CA TYR A 39 2.86 18.32 0.55
C TYR A 39 3.99 17.36 0.11
N ASN A 40 4.41 16.50 1.04
CA ASN A 40 5.36 15.43 0.77
C ASN A 40 4.61 14.22 0.20
N TYR A 41 5.19 13.63 -0.84
CA TYR A 41 4.69 12.45 -1.52
C TYR A 41 5.81 11.42 -1.65
N VAL A 42 5.41 10.16 -1.77
CA VAL A 42 6.30 9.07 -2.14
C VAL A 42 5.95 8.66 -3.56
N ALA A 43 6.96 8.67 -4.43
CA ALA A 43 6.86 8.07 -5.77
C ALA A 43 7.52 6.69 -5.74
N LYS A 44 6.75 5.64 -6.04
CA LYS A 44 7.21 4.26 -6.09
C LYS A 44 7.23 3.76 -7.53
N ARG A 45 8.24 2.97 -7.88
CA ARG A 45 8.28 2.19 -9.12
C ARG A 45 8.85 0.81 -8.85
N TYR A 46 8.51 -0.14 -9.70
CA TYR A 46 9.16 -1.44 -9.69
C TYR A 46 10.67 -1.33 -9.98
N LEU A 47 11.46 -2.18 -9.31
CA LEU A 47 12.87 -2.36 -9.63
C LEU A 47 13.04 -3.04 -10.99
N GLU A 48 12.23 -4.07 -11.23
CA GLU A 48 12.17 -4.80 -12.49
C GLU A 48 11.12 -4.18 -13.43
N THR A 49 11.22 -4.51 -14.71
CA THR A 49 10.23 -4.07 -15.68
C THR A 49 9.00 -4.95 -15.53
N VAL A 50 7.84 -4.33 -15.37
CA VAL A 50 6.53 -4.98 -15.35
C VAL A 50 5.65 -4.36 -16.42
N ASP A 51 4.61 -5.07 -16.82
CA ASP A 51 3.60 -4.54 -17.72
C ASP A 51 2.90 -3.32 -17.10
N ARG A 52 2.45 -2.40 -17.95
CA ARG A 52 1.84 -1.16 -17.47
C ARG A 52 0.56 -1.44 -16.68
N ASP A 53 -0.20 -2.46 -17.08
CA ASP A 53 -1.48 -2.85 -16.46
C ASP A 53 -1.32 -3.19 -14.99
N VAL A 54 -0.17 -3.78 -14.60
CA VAL A 54 0.17 -4.05 -13.19
C VAL A 54 0.10 -2.78 -12.32
N TYR A 55 0.54 -1.62 -12.85
CA TYR A 55 0.44 -0.37 -12.09
C TYR A 55 -1.02 0.04 -11.84
N PHE A 56 -1.92 -0.22 -12.80
CA PHE A 56 -3.34 0.10 -12.70
C PHE A 56 -4.08 -0.88 -11.79
N GLU A 57 -3.72 -2.16 -11.86
CA GLU A 57 -4.24 -3.21 -10.97
C GLU A 57 -3.89 -2.92 -9.51
N ASP A 58 -2.65 -2.52 -9.22
CA ASP A 58 -2.22 -2.12 -7.88
C ASP A 58 -3.00 -0.91 -7.34
N VAL A 59 -3.27 0.09 -8.20
CA VAL A 59 -4.11 1.23 -7.79
C VAL A 59 -5.52 0.76 -7.51
N ARG A 60 -6.08 -0.11 -8.36
CA ARG A 60 -7.41 -0.67 -8.12
C ARG A 60 -7.45 -1.42 -6.79
N LEU A 61 -6.47 -2.27 -6.51
CA LEU A 61 -6.34 -3.01 -5.26
C LEU A 61 -6.35 -2.05 -4.05
N GLN A 62 -5.45 -1.07 -4.04
CA GLN A 62 -5.33 -0.16 -2.90
C GLN A 62 -6.60 0.69 -2.70
N MET A 63 -7.24 1.11 -3.80
CA MET A 63 -8.49 1.87 -3.72
C MET A 63 -9.68 1.00 -3.30
N GLU A 64 -9.72 -0.28 -3.68
CA GLU A 64 -10.72 -1.25 -3.21
C GLU A 64 -10.56 -1.48 -1.70
N ALA A 65 -9.33 -1.69 -1.23
CA ALA A 65 -9.03 -1.82 0.18
C ALA A 65 -9.45 -0.57 0.97
N LYS A 66 -9.27 0.64 0.40
CA LYS A 66 -9.76 1.89 1.00
C LYS A 66 -11.28 1.89 1.18
N LEU A 67 -12.04 1.44 0.18
CA LEU A 67 -13.50 1.34 0.30
C LEU A 67 -13.91 0.35 1.41
N TRP A 68 -13.15 -0.73 1.60
CA TRP A 68 -13.32 -1.62 2.75
C TRP A 68 -13.05 -0.93 4.08
N GLY A 69 -12.02 -0.08 4.15
CA GLY A 69 -11.77 0.78 5.32
C GLY A 69 -12.95 1.71 5.64
N GLU A 70 -13.55 2.32 4.62
CA GLU A 70 -14.76 3.14 4.77
C GLU A 70 -15.95 2.32 5.27
N GLU A 71 -16.19 1.13 4.72
CA GLU A 71 -17.25 0.22 5.17
C GLU A 71 -17.04 -0.26 6.61
N TYR A 72 -15.81 -0.57 7.00
CA TYR A 72 -15.46 -0.88 8.39
C TYR A 72 -15.81 0.30 9.31
N ASN A 73 -15.44 1.52 8.92
CA ASN A 73 -15.72 2.72 9.71
C ASN A 73 -17.22 3.05 9.86
N ARG A 74 -18.08 2.66 8.90
CA ARG A 74 -19.54 2.80 9.02
C ARG A 74 -20.12 2.04 10.20
N HIS A 75 -19.42 0.99 10.67
CA HIS A 75 -19.80 0.20 11.85
C HIS A 75 -19.32 0.81 13.17
N LYS A 76 -18.73 2.01 13.14
CA LYS A 76 -18.26 2.78 14.32
C LYS A 76 -17.36 1.96 15.26
N PRO A 77 -16.27 1.35 14.74
CA PRO A 77 -15.30 0.65 15.57
C PRO A 77 -14.65 1.61 16.59
N PRO A 78 -14.07 1.11 17.69
CA PRO A 78 -13.38 1.94 18.67
C PRO A 78 -12.22 2.76 18.06
N LYS A 79 -11.62 2.26 16.98
CA LYS A 79 -10.62 2.96 16.17
C LYS A 79 -10.99 2.85 14.71
N GLN A 80 -11.10 3.99 14.05
CA GLN A 80 -11.29 4.05 12.60
C GLN A 80 -9.96 3.80 11.90
N VAL A 81 -10.04 3.25 10.69
CA VAL A 81 -8.89 2.99 9.82
C VAL A 81 -9.00 3.82 8.55
N ASP A 82 -7.88 4.11 7.90
CA ASP A 82 -7.90 4.63 6.54
C ASP A 82 -6.75 4.03 5.72
N ILE A 83 -6.92 3.98 4.41
CA ILE A 83 -5.87 3.59 3.47
C ILE A 83 -5.55 4.80 2.59
N VAL A 84 -4.27 5.09 2.45
CA VAL A 84 -3.82 6.23 1.65
C VAL A 84 -4.25 6.06 0.21
N GLN A 85 -4.69 7.16 -0.39
CA GLN A 85 -5.00 7.19 -1.80
C GLN A 85 -3.71 7.08 -2.62
N MET A 86 -3.78 6.26 -3.67
CA MET A 86 -2.70 6.07 -4.63
C MET A 86 -3.18 6.46 -6.02
N CYS A 87 -2.32 7.16 -6.76
CA CYS A 87 -2.55 7.44 -8.18
C CYS A 87 -1.33 7.09 -9.01
N ILE A 88 -1.50 7.06 -10.33
CA ILE A 88 -0.40 6.83 -11.28
C ILE A 88 0.11 8.18 -11.79
N LEU A 89 1.42 8.34 -11.74
CA LEU A 89 2.15 9.42 -12.38
C LEU A 89 2.89 8.88 -13.60
N GLU A 90 2.52 9.35 -14.79
CA GLU A 90 3.26 9.07 -16.03
C GLU A 90 4.22 10.23 -16.35
N MET A 91 5.51 9.92 -16.50
CA MET A 91 6.52 10.90 -16.92
C MET A 91 6.61 10.95 -18.45
N LYS A 92 5.67 11.65 -19.09
CA LYS A 92 5.50 11.67 -20.57
C LYS A 92 6.73 12.12 -21.36
N ASP A 93 7.54 13.00 -20.78
CA ASP A 93 8.71 13.59 -21.44
C ASP A 93 10.00 12.78 -21.23
N ARG A 94 9.93 11.64 -20.52
CA ARG A 94 11.10 10.76 -20.31
C ARG A 94 11.06 9.58 -21.29
N PRO A 95 12.23 9.10 -21.77
CA PRO A 95 12.30 7.88 -22.56
C PRO A 95 11.57 6.72 -21.87
N GLY A 96 10.74 6.00 -22.62
CA GLY A 96 9.93 4.89 -22.12
C GLY A 96 8.69 5.29 -21.30
N LYS A 97 8.41 6.60 -21.12
CA LYS A 97 7.22 7.11 -20.40
C LYS A 97 6.93 6.36 -19.09
N PRO A 98 7.91 6.32 -18.16
CA PRO A 98 7.82 5.47 -16.99
C PRO A 98 6.65 5.86 -16.10
N LEU A 99 6.00 4.84 -15.54
CA LEU A 99 4.94 4.97 -14.56
C LEU A 99 5.51 4.92 -13.14
N PHE A 100 4.84 5.64 -12.24
CA PHE A 100 5.09 5.61 -10.81
C PHE A 100 3.75 5.56 -10.09
N HIS A 101 3.69 4.80 -9.00
CA HIS A 101 2.66 5.02 -7.99
C HIS A 101 3.02 6.25 -7.17
N LEU A 102 2.04 7.11 -6.91
CA LEU A 102 2.19 8.32 -6.13
C LEU A 102 1.16 8.32 -5.01
N GLU A 103 1.64 8.45 -3.78
CA GLU A 103 0.83 8.54 -2.58
C GLU A 103 1.42 9.58 -1.61
N HIS A 104 0.63 9.99 -0.62
CA HIS A 104 1.11 10.89 0.42
C HIS A 104 2.18 10.21 1.28
N TYR A 105 3.21 10.97 1.62
CA TYR A 105 4.14 10.55 2.65
C TYR A 105 3.42 10.50 4.00
N ILE A 106 3.57 9.39 4.72
CA ILE A 106 3.01 9.20 6.06
C ILE A 106 4.15 9.34 7.07
N GLU A 107 4.10 10.37 7.92
CA GLU A 107 5.09 10.60 8.95
C GLU A 107 4.86 9.69 10.15
N GLY A 108 5.89 8.96 10.58
CA GLY A 108 5.91 8.20 11.83
C GLY A 108 6.54 6.82 11.70
N LYS A 109 6.39 6.00 12.75
CA LYS A 109 6.96 4.65 12.79
C LYS A 109 6.13 3.71 11.92
N TYR A 110 6.71 3.28 10.81
CA TYR A 110 6.13 2.26 9.94
C TYR A 110 6.11 0.88 10.63
N ILE A 111 4.98 0.19 10.58
CA ILE A 111 4.79 -1.15 11.14
C ILE A 111 4.01 -2.00 10.13
N LYS A 112 4.45 -3.23 9.90
CA LYS A 112 3.69 -4.29 9.21
C LYS A 112 3.02 -5.16 10.27
N TYR A 113 1.69 -5.14 10.34
CA TYR A 113 0.91 -5.77 11.41
C TYR A 113 0.55 -7.23 11.13
N ASN A 114 0.32 -7.56 9.86
CA ASN A 114 0.17 -8.93 9.37
C ASN A 114 0.77 -9.07 7.96
N SER A 115 0.88 -10.30 7.48
CA SER A 115 1.23 -10.58 6.08
C SER A 115 0.10 -11.25 5.29
N ASN A 116 0.24 -11.25 3.97
CA ASN A 116 -0.52 -12.05 3.01
C ASN A 116 -0.18 -13.55 3.04
N SER A 117 0.54 -14.02 4.05
CA SER A 117 0.97 -15.43 4.20
C SER A 117 0.84 -15.93 5.65
N GLY A 118 -0.02 -15.27 6.44
CA GLY A 118 -0.34 -15.68 7.82
C GLY A 118 0.65 -15.22 8.90
N TYR A 119 1.64 -14.40 8.59
CA TYR A 119 2.47 -13.78 9.63
C TYR A 119 1.67 -12.73 10.40
N VAL A 120 1.84 -12.69 11.72
CA VAL A 120 1.30 -11.65 12.61
C VAL A 120 2.45 -11.16 13.48
N ILE A 121 2.54 -9.85 13.72
CA ILE A 121 3.56 -9.31 14.62
C ILE A 121 3.27 -9.74 16.06
N ASP A 122 4.21 -10.43 16.72
CA ASP A 122 4.00 -11.00 18.06
C ASP A 122 4.11 -9.95 19.19
N ASP A 123 4.93 -8.92 19.03
CA ASP A 123 5.12 -7.88 20.05
C ASP A 123 4.11 -6.73 19.90
N ASN A 124 3.40 -6.39 20.99
CA ASN A 124 2.40 -5.30 21.03
C ASN A 124 1.28 -5.45 19.96
N ILE A 125 0.67 -6.64 19.90
CA ILE A 125 -0.44 -6.95 18.99
C ILE A 125 -1.52 -5.87 19.11
N ARG A 126 -1.66 -5.07 18.04
CA ARG A 126 -2.81 -4.20 17.87
C ARG A 126 -3.97 -5.02 17.34
N LEU A 127 -5.14 -4.89 17.96
CA LEU A 127 -6.33 -5.63 17.56
C LEU A 127 -6.98 -5.07 16.28
N THR A 128 -6.91 -3.74 16.06
CA THR A 128 -7.59 -3.08 14.93
C THR A 128 -7.19 -3.62 13.56
N PRO A 129 -5.89 -3.79 13.20
CA PRO A 129 -5.49 -4.38 11.92
C PRO A 129 -6.06 -5.79 11.68
N GLN A 130 -6.07 -6.63 12.72
CA GLN A 130 -6.55 -8.01 12.62
C GLN A 130 -8.08 -8.06 12.53
N ALA A 131 -8.77 -7.25 13.35
CA ALA A 131 -10.22 -7.12 13.30
C ALA A 131 -10.70 -6.52 11.97
N PHE A 132 -9.95 -5.58 11.37
CA PHE A 132 -10.23 -5.07 10.04
C PHE A 132 -10.12 -6.18 8.98
N SER A 133 -9.02 -6.93 8.99
CA SER A 133 -8.83 -8.06 8.05
C SER A 133 -9.98 -9.07 8.18
N HIS A 134 -10.27 -9.53 9.41
CA HIS A 134 -11.37 -10.45 9.68
C HIS A 134 -12.74 -9.88 9.27
N PHE A 135 -13.00 -8.60 9.54
CA PHE A 135 -14.24 -7.94 9.11
C PHE A 135 -14.43 -8.01 7.59
N THR A 136 -13.39 -7.76 6.78
CA THR A 136 -13.52 -7.82 5.32
C THR A 136 -13.88 -9.22 4.82
N PHE A 137 -13.35 -10.26 5.47
CA PHE A 137 -13.68 -11.64 5.18
C PHE A 137 -15.14 -11.99 5.49
N GLU A 138 -15.60 -11.67 6.70
CA GLU A 138 -16.98 -11.94 7.11
C GLU A 138 -17.98 -11.12 6.29
N ARG A 139 -17.69 -9.82 6.11
CA ARG A 139 -18.61 -8.88 5.44
C ARG A 139 -18.74 -9.14 3.94
N SER A 140 -17.70 -9.68 3.31
CA SER A 140 -17.75 -10.09 1.90
C SER A 140 -18.45 -11.43 1.68
N GLY A 141 -18.89 -12.14 2.73
CA GLY A 141 -19.41 -13.50 2.62
C GLY A 141 -18.33 -14.51 2.26
N HIS A 142 -17.12 -14.33 2.80
CA HIS A 142 -15.93 -15.16 2.57
C HIS A 142 -15.38 -15.10 1.13
N GLN A 143 -15.77 -14.09 0.36
CA GLN A 143 -15.36 -13.94 -1.04
C GLN A 143 -14.01 -13.25 -1.20
N LEU A 144 -13.62 -12.42 -0.23
CA LEU A 144 -12.31 -11.76 -0.20
C LEU A 144 -11.84 -11.45 1.21
N ILE A 145 -10.55 -11.21 1.37
CA ILE A 145 -9.96 -10.67 2.61
C ILE A 145 -8.88 -9.64 2.27
N VAL A 146 -8.89 -8.51 2.99
CA VAL A 146 -7.83 -7.50 2.94
C VAL A 146 -6.79 -7.83 4.00
N VAL A 147 -5.54 -8.02 3.59
CA VAL A 147 -4.40 -8.40 4.42
C VAL A 147 -3.18 -7.53 4.08
N ASP A 148 -1.99 -7.92 4.55
CA ASP A 148 -0.77 -7.13 4.42
C ASP A 148 -0.95 -5.72 5.03
N ILE A 149 -1.67 -5.64 6.15
CA ILE A 149 -2.00 -4.39 6.81
C ILE A 149 -0.73 -3.79 7.40
N GLN A 150 -0.33 -2.64 6.86
CA GLN A 150 0.91 -1.96 7.20
C GLN A 150 0.79 -0.45 7.04
N GLY A 151 1.53 0.30 7.84
CA GLY A 151 1.51 1.76 7.81
C GLY A 151 1.90 2.40 9.14
N VAL A 152 1.35 3.58 9.44
CA VAL A 152 1.62 4.34 10.67
C VAL A 152 0.32 4.54 11.44
N GLY A 153 0.25 4.04 12.67
CA GLY A 153 -1.00 4.08 13.43
C GLY A 153 -2.09 3.32 12.68
N ASP A 154 -3.26 3.93 12.49
CA ASP A 154 -4.41 3.36 11.76
C ASP A 154 -4.55 3.91 10.33
N LEU A 155 -3.51 4.55 9.82
CA LEU A 155 -3.39 4.94 8.41
C LEU A 155 -2.47 3.94 7.69
N TYR A 156 -3.04 3.17 6.78
CA TYR A 156 -2.40 2.05 6.10
C TYR A 156 -2.04 2.36 4.63
N THR A 157 -1.13 1.58 4.06
CA THR A 157 -0.70 1.64 2.65
C THR A 157 -0.27 0.25 2.17
N ASP A 158 -0.16 0.06 0.85
CA ASP A 158 0.28 -1.18 0.20
C ASP A 158 -0.40 -2.45 0.76
N PRO A 159 -1.75 -2.52 0.88
CA PRO A 159 -2.42 -3.74 1.29
C PRO A 159 -2.33 -4.81 0.20
N GLN A 160 -2.70 -6.04 0.54
CA GLN A 160 -3.00 -7.12 -0.41
C GLN A 160 -4.46 -7.55 -0.26
N ILE A 161 -5.08 -8.01 -1.33
CA ILE A 161 -6.41 -8.63 -1.30
C ILE A 161 -6.26 -10.07 -1.79
N HIS A 162 -6.78 -11.02 -1.01
CA HIS A 162 -7.05 -12.37 -1.50
C HIS A 162 -8.52 -12.47 -1.90
N THR A 163 -8.81 -13.23 -2.96
CA THR A 163 -10.18 -13.57 -3.38
C THR A 163 -10.34 -15.08 -3.48
N GLU A 164 -11.57 -15.57 -3.39
CA GLU A 164 -11.85 -17.00 -3.57
C GLU A 164 -11.38 -17.52 -4.95
N SER A 165 -11.45 -16.67 -5.98
CA SER A 165 -11.04 -16.99 -7.36
C SER A 165 -9.53 -17.10 -7.54
N GLY A 166 -8.73 -16.37 -6.76
CA GLY A 166 -7.27 -16.29 -6.91
C GLY A 166 -6.76 -15.59 -8.17
N THR A 167 -7.65 -15.08 -9.04
CA THR A 167 -7.28 -14.50 -10.35
C THR A 167 -7.23 -12.98 -10.36
N ASP A 168 -7.78 -12.33 -9.33
CA ASP A 168 -7.85 -10.87 -9.21
C ASP A 168 -6.71 -10.32 -8.36
N PHE A 169 -6.41 -9.02 -8.46
CA PHE A 169 -5.49 -8.31 -7.55
C PHE A 169 -4.02 -8.76 -7.55
N GLY A 170 -3.55 -9.27 -8.69
CA GLY A 170 -2.14 -9.55 -8.96
C GLY A 170 -1.58 -10.78 -8.25
N ASP A 171 -0.29 -11.06 -8.47
CA ASP A 171 0.42 -12.28 -8.02
C ASP A 171 0.44 -12.51 -6.50
N GLY A 172 0.04 -11.50 -5.71
CA GLY A 172 0.00 -11.60 -4.25
C GLY A 172 -1.28 -12.24 -3.69
N ASN A 173 -2.28 -12.52 -4.54
CA ASN A 173 -3.51 -13.25 -4.22
C ASN A 173 -3.24 -14.76 -4.08
#